data_AF-A0A1I1KIH3-F1
#
_entry.id   AF-A0A1I1KIH3-F1
#
_cell.length_a   1.000
_cell.length_b   1.000
_cell.length_c   1.000
_cell.angle_alpha   90.00
_cell.angle_beta   90.00
_cell.angle_gamma   90.00
#
_symmetry.space_group_name_H-M   'P 1'
#
loop_
_entity.id
_entity.type
_entity.pdbx_description
1 polymer ?
#
loop_
_entity_poly.entity_id
_entity_poly.type
_entity_poly.pdbx_seq_one_letter_code
_entity_poly.pdbx_strand_id
1 'polypeptide(L)' 'MAMRWRGVRRWRTAAARPAGPGDAGMTTAEYAVGTIAAAAFAAVLHQIVTSGAVADALRGLVERALDAQP' A
#
# COMPACT_ATOMS: atom_id res chain seq x y z
N MET A 1 4.44 -13.42 34.33
CA MET A 1 3.70 -13.89 33.14
C MET A 1 3.85 -12.85 32.04
N ALA A 2 4.84 -12.98 31.15
CA ALA A 2 5.15 -11.99 30.11
C ALA A 2 5.18 -12.66 28.73
N MET A 3 4.13 -12.42 27.94
CA MET A 3 3.92 -13.05 26.64
C MET A 3 4.66 -12.29 25.53
N ARG A 4 6.00 -12.41 25.53
CA ARG A 4 6.66 -13.19 24.50
C ARG A 4 6.38 -13.01 22.98
N TRP A 5 5.73 -11.97 22.43
CA TRP A 5 5.39 -11.91 20.99
C TRP A 5 6.63 -12.11 20.09
N ARG A 6 6.78 -13.31 19.52
CA ARG A 6 7.85 -13.72 18.58
C ARG A 6 7.23 -13.99 17.21
N GLY A 7 7.02 -12.95 16.41
CA GLY A 7 6.33 -13.12 15.12
C GLY A 7 6.81 -12.29 13.95
N VAL A 8 7.84 -11.42 14.09
CA VAL A 8 8.21 -10.49 13.00
C VAL A 8 9.73 -10.33 12.88
N ARG A 9 10.50 -11.43 12.79
CA ARG A 9 11.95 -11.34 12.54
C ARG A 9 12.49 -12.50 11.69
N ARG A 10 11.91 -12.77 10.52
CA ARG A 10 12.55 -13.71 9.57
C ARG A 10 12.28 -13.42 8.08
N TRP A 11 12.36 -12.15 7.69
CA TRP A 11 12.33 -11.74 6.27
C TRP A 11 13.68 -11.19 5.76
N ARG A 12 14.78 -11.28 6.53
CA ARG A 12 16.06 -10.63 6.17
C ARG A 12 17.14 -11.55 5.59
N THR A 13 16.85 -12.82 5.28
CA THR A 13 17.89 -13.76 4.80
C THR A 13 17.63 -14.38 3.42
N ALA A 14 16.67 -13.86 2.64
CA ALA A 14 16.43 -14.34 1.27
C ALA A 14 17.26 -13.59 0.19
N ALA A 15 18.07 -12.60 0.55
CA ALA A 15 18.71 -11.67 -0.38
C ALA A 15 20.23 -11.85 -0.53
N ALA A 16 20.73 -13.09 -0.50
CA ALA A 16 22.14 -13.36 -0.78
C ALA A 16 22.28 -14.66 -1.58
N ARG A 17 21.76 -14.68 -2.81
CA ARG A 17 22.25 -15.59 -3.84
C ARG A 17 23.27 -14.82 -4.69
N PRO A 18 24.46 -15.39 -4.99
CA PRO A 18 25.39 -14.75 -5.90
C PRO A 18 24.73 -14.67 -7.28
N ALA A 19 24.65 -13.45 -7.81
CA ALA A 19 24.04 -13.19 -9.09
C ALA A 19 24.83 -13.87 -10.21
N GLY A 20 24.21 -14.85 -10.88
CA GLY A 20 24.80 -15.54 -12.03
C GLY A 20 24.41 -14.84 -13.34
N PRO A 21 24.95 -15.26 -14.51
CA PRO A 21 24.65 -14.64 -15.81
C PRO A 21 23.15 -14.58 -16.22
N GLY A 22 22.26 -15.22 -15.46
CA GLY A 22 20.80 -15.08 -15.59
C GLY A 22 20.20 -13.81 -14.96
N ASP A 23 20.97 -13.03 -14.18
CA ASP A 23 20.51 -11.78 -13.54
C ASP A 23 20.41 -10.58 -14.47
N ALA A 24 20.96 -10.67 -15.70
CA ALA A 24 20.77 -9.65 -16.73
C ALA A 24 19.30 -9.57 -17.21
N GLY A 25 18.53 -10.66 -17.05
CA GLY A 25 17.10 -10.72 -17.35
C GLY A 25 16.19 -10.60 -16.12
N MET A 26 16.73 -10.53 -14.90
CA MET A 26 15.95 -10.47 -13.67
C MET A 26 15.60 -9.04 -13.21
N THR A 27 16.03 -7.99 -13.91
CA THR A 27 15.85 -6.59 -13.44
C THR A 27 15.03 -5.68 -14.38
N THR A 28 14.29 -6.21 -15.36
CA THR A 28 13.33 -5.40 -16.15
C THR A 28 11.89 -5.86 -15.95
N ALA A 29 11.65 -7.17 -15.95
CA ALA A 29 10.33 -7.74 -15.72
C ALA A 29 9.82 -7.46 -14.30
N GLU A 30 10.68 -7.57 -13.29
CA GLU A 30 10.32 -7.31 -11.90
C GLU A 30 9.87 -5.86 -11.68
N TYR A 31 10.62 -4.89 -12.22
CA TYR A 31 10.29 -3.47 -12.12
C TYR A 31 9.02 -3.12 -12.91
N ALA A 32 8.82 -3.74 -14.08
CA ALA A 32 7.60 -3.57 -14.86
C ALA A 32 6.38 -4.07 -14.07
N VAL A 33 6.45 -5.27 -13.48
CA VAL A 33 5.39 -5.82 -12.64
C VAL A 33 5.17 -4.98 -11.38
N GLY A 34 6.23 -4.49 -10.73
CA GLY A 34 6.11 -3.58 -9.59
C GLY A 34 5.37 -2.28 -9.92
N THR A 35 5.65 -1.71 -11.10
CA THR A 35 4.97 -0.51 -11.59
C THR A 35 3.50 -0.78 -11.92
N ILE A 36 3.21 -1.90 -12.59
CA ILE A 36 1.83 -2.32 -12.90
C ILE A 36 1.03 -2.56 -11.61
N ALA A 37 1.62 -3.22 -10.62
CA ALA A 37 0.99 -3.45 -9.33
C ALA A 37 0.67 -2.13 -8.61
N ALA A 38 1.61 -1.18 -8.60
CA ALA A 38 1.39 0.16 -8.05
C ALA A 38 0.29 0.92 -8.78
N ALA A 39 0.28 0.89 -10.12
CA ALA A 39 -0.74 1.54 -10.93
C ALA A 39 -2.14 0.93 -10.71
N ALA A 40 -2.24 -0.40 -10.61
CA ALA A 40 -3.50 -1.08 -10.31
C ALA A 40 -4.02 -0.70 -8.91
N PHE A 41 -3.14 -0.63 -7.92
CA PHE A 41 -3.50 -0.19 -6.57
C PHE A 41 -3.98 1.28 -6.57
N ALA A 42 -3.27 2.17 -7.29
CA ALA A 42 -3.67 3.57 -7.45
C ALA A 42 -5.05 3.71 -8.11
N ALA A 43 -5.37 2.89 -9.11
CA ALA A 43 -6.68 2.88 -9.75
C ALA A 43 -7.79 2.48 -8.77
N VAL A 44 -7.56 1.47 -7.92
CA VAL A 44 -8.51 1.08 -6.87
C VAL A 44 -8.69 2.22 -5.84
N LEU A 45 -7.59 2.83 -5.38
CA LEU A 45 -7.67 3.97 -4.46
C LEU A 45 -8.43 5.16 -5.05
N HIS A 46 -8.25 5.42 -6.35
CA HIS A 46 -8.98 6.47 -7.04
C HIS A 46 -10.49 6.21 -7.05
N GLN A 47 -10.91 4.96 -7.29
CA GLN A 47 -12.32 4.59 -7.21
C GLN A 47 -12.88 4.76 -5.80
N ILE A 48 -12.11 4.39 -4.76
CA ILE A 48 -12.52 4.56 -3.36
C ILE A 48 -12.70 6.04 -3.05
N VAL A 49 -11.71 6.88 -3.35
CA VAL A 49 -11.76 8.31 -2.98
C VAL A 49 -12.79 9.09 -3.77
N THR A 50 -13.12 8.64 -4.99
CA THR A 50 -14.15 9.24 -5.86
C THR A 50 -15.54 8.64 -5.61
N SER A 51 -15.67 7.69 -4.67
CA SER A 51 -16.95 7.08 -4.35
C SER A 51 -17.88 8.04 -3.60
N GLY A 52 -19.20 7.87 -3.79
CA GLY A 52 -20.21 8.64 -3.07
C GLY A 52 -20.09 8.50 -1.55
N ALA A 53 -19.75 7.31 -1.03
CA ALA A 53 -19.59 7.07 0.39
C ALA A 53 -18.48 7.95 1.02
N VAL A 54 -17.34 8.12 0.34
CA VAL A 54 -16.26 9.00 0.82
C VAL A 54 -16.67 10.47 0.73
N ALA A 55 -17.35 10.87 -0.35
CA ALA A 55 -17.85 12.23 -0.50
C ALA A 55 -18.89 12.59 0.58
N ASP A 56 -19.82 11.69 0.88
CA ASP A 56 -20.84 11.87 1.91
C ASP A 56 -20.21 11.93 3.31
N ALA A 57 -19.23 11.08 3.59
CA ALA A 57 -18.50 11.11 4.86
C ALA A 57 -17.74 12.44 5.06
N LEU A 58 -17.08 12.94 4.02
CA LEU A 58 -16.41 14.24 4.04
C LEU A 58 -17.42 15.38 4.18
N ARG A 59 -18.54 15.33 3.45
CA ARG A 59 -19.62 16.32 3.57
C ARG A 59 -20.15 16.39 5.01
N GLY A 60 -20.46 15.26 5.62
CA GLY A 60 -20.92 15.20 7.02
C GLY A 60 -19.85 15.62 8.04
N LEU A 61 -18.56 15.54 7.71
CA LEU A 61 -17.50 16.11 8.53
C LEU A 61 -17.47 17.64 8.44
N VAL A 62 -17.66 18.20 7.24
CA VAL A 62 -17.71 19.65 7.03
C VAL A 62 -18.97 20.25 7.66
N GLU A 63 -20.14 19.64 7.47
CA GLU A 63 -21.41 20.08 8.08
C GLU A 63 -21.30 20.17 9.60
N ARG A 64 -20.78 19.12 10.26
CA ARG A 64 -20.55 19.14 11.71
C ARG A 64 -19.55 20.21 12.16
N ALA A 65 -18.54 20.51 11.35
CA ALA A 65 -17.57 21.55 11.66
C ALA A 65 -18.19 22.95 11.56
N LEU A 66 -19.11 23.15 10.61
CA LEU A 66 -19.86 24.40 10.45
C LEU A 66 -20.95 24.56 11.52
N ASP A 67 -21.70 23.51 11.84
CA ASP A 67 -22.73 23.53 12.89
C ASP A 67 -22.14 23.74 14.29
N ALA A 68 -20.86 23.41 14.49
CA ALA A 68 -20.15 23.66 15.74
C ALA A 68 -19.66 25.11 15.88
N GLN A 69 -19.84 25.97 14.87
CA GLN A 69 -19.57 27.41 14.99
C GLN A 69 -20.80 28.14 15.58
N PRO A 70 -20.63 28.99 16.61
CA PRO A 70 -21.72 29.70 17.29
C PRO A 70 -22.43 30.73 16.40
#